data_AF-A0A0A9YNG6-F1
#
_entry.id   AF-A0A0A9YNG6-F1
#
_cell.length_a   1.000
_cell.length_b   1.000
_cell.length_c   1.000
_cell.angle_alpha   90.00
_cell.angle_beta   90.00
_cell.angle_gamma   90.00
#
_symmetry.space_group_name_H-M   'P 1'
#
loop_
_entity.id
_entity.type
_entity.pdbx_description
1 polymer ?
#
loop_
_entity_poly.entity_id
_entity_poly.type
_entity_poly.pdbx_seq_one_letter_code
_entity_poly.pdbx_strand_id
1 'polypeptide(L)'
;VEKVDRLPIVVPYEGREQLLGVPGLDSGTGINQATAMKGTLIDWGISEYVQALCCDTASPNLGCLNGAADQLERLLERDLLWLPCRHHILELVLRGAFETVFPGTTAQYVAMFKRFSDAWSDLDKSNFRIGIEDEDVSTHLRNKVEVIKQ
;
A
#
# COMPACT_ATOMS: atom_id res chain seq x y z
N VAL A 1 -14.97 27.57 3.10
CA VAL A 1 -15.10 26.29 2.37
C VAL A 1 -15.01 25.20 3.40
N GLU A 2 -16.05 24.39 3.54
CA GLU A 2 -16.07 23.26 4.47
C GLU A 2 -15.09 22.18 3.97
N LYS A 3 -14.32 21.59 4.89
CA LYS A 3 -13.39 20.51 4.53
C LYS A 3 -14.20 19.22 4.43
N VAL A 4 -14.10 18.55 3.29
CA VAL A 4 -14.79 17.29 3.01
C VAL A 4 -13.75 16.23 2.74
N ASP A 5 -13.84 15.11 3.45
CA ASP A 5 -13.00 13.94 3.18
C ASP A 5 -13.38 13.33 1.84
N ARG A 6 -12.38 12.82 1.12
CA ARG A 6 -12.51 12.34 -0.25
C ARG A 6 -11.85 10.99 -0.37
N LEU A 7 -12.52 10.02 -0.99
CA LEU A 7 -12.00 8.67 -1.19
C LEU A 7 -11.75 8.42 -2.67
N PRO A 8 -10.49 8.36 -3.13
CA PRO A 8 -10.21 7.94 -4.50
C PRO A 8 -10.46 6.44 -4.66
N ILE A 9 -11.22 6.06 -5.68
CA ILE A 9 -11.52 4.66 -6.01
C ILE A 9 -10.91 4.36 -7.37
N VAL A 10 -9.94 3.44 -7.39
CA VAL A 10 -9.17 3.10 -8.58
C VAL A 10 -9.28 1.61 -8.84
N VAL A 11 -9.51 1.24 -10.10
CA VAL A 11 -9.48 -0.16 -10.54
C VAL A 11 -8.32 -0.36 -11.49
N PRO A 12 -7.41 -1.31 -11.19
CA PRO A 12 -6.41 -1.75 -12.16
C PRO A 12 -7.06 -2.72 -13.17
N TYR A 13 -6.81 -2.50 -14.46
CA TYR A 13 -7.25 -3.39 -15.54
C TYR A 13 -6.23 -3.38 -16.68
N GLU A 14 -5.78 -4.57 -17.10
CA GLU A 14 -4.82 -4.76 -18.22
C GLU A 14 -3.58 -3.84 -18.18
N GLY A 15 -2.97 -3.71 -17.00
CA GLY A 15 -1.77 -2.87 -16.82
C GLY A 15 -2.04 -1.36 -16.82
N ARG A 16 -3.31 -0.95 -16.75
CA ARG A 16 -3.74 0.44 -16.60
C ARG A 16 -4.46 0.63 -15.27
N GLU A 17 -4.45 1.86 -14.78
CA GLU A 17 -5.21 2.28 -13.60
C GLU A 17 -6.32 3.22 -14.03
N GLN A 18 -7.57 2.88 -13.73
CA GLN A 18 -8.73 3.71 -14.00
C GLN A 18 -9.27 4.30 -12.70
N LEU A 19 -9.27 5.63 -12.59
CA LEU A 19 -9.97 6.34 -11.53
C LEU A 19 -11.48 6.29 -11.83
N LEU A 20 -12.24 5.61 -10.98
CA LEU A 20 -13.70 5.51 -11.11
C LEU A 20 -14.41 6.73 -10.53
N GLY A 21 -13.84 7.30 -9.47
CA GLY A 21 -14.41 8.46 -8.81
C GLY A 21 -13.60 8.90 -7.59
N VAL A 22 -13.95 10.07 -7.09
CA VAL A 22 -13.44 10.64 -5.83
C VAL A 22 -14.63 11.11 -4.98
N PRO A 23 -15.53 10.21 -4.56
CA PRO A 23 -16.70 10.58 -3.76
C PRO A 23 -16.31 11.35 -2.50
N GLY A 24 -17.15 12.34 -2.16
CA GLY A 24 -17.14 12.94 -0.84
C GLY A 24 -17.67 11.99 0.20
N LEU A 25 -17.08 12.03 1.39
CA LEU A 25 -17.53 11.28 2.53
C LEU A 25 -18.13 12.22 3.57
N ASP A 26 -19.25 11.80 4.17
CA ASP A 26 -19.81 12.48 5.35
C ASP A 26 -18.89 12.31 6.57
N SER A 27 -18.13 11.20 6.62
CA SER A 27 -17.03 10.98 7.57
C SER A 27 -16.09 9.89 7.06
N GLY A 28 -14.83 9.89 7.52
CA GLY A 28 -13.86 8.84 7.22
C GLY A 28 -14.10 7.47 7.89
N THR A 29 -15.31 7.19 8.38
CA THR A 29 -15.64 5.88 8.99
C THR A 29 -15.67 4.75 7.94
N GLY A 30 -15.38 3.52 8.36
CA GLY A 30 -15.31 2.37 7.45
C GLY A 30 -16.61 2.11 6.68
N ILE A 31 -17.77 2.27 7.33
CA ILE A 31 -19.09 2.10 6.67
C ILE A 31 -19.37 3.17 5.60
N ASN A 32 -19.00 4.43 5.85
CA ASN A 32 -19.20 5.51 4.88
C ASN A 32 -18.27 5.35 3.67
N GLN A 33 -17.02 4.93 3.91
CA GLN A 33 -16.10 4.57 2.84
C GLN A 33 -16.64 3.39 2.01
N ALA A 34 -17.08 2.32 2.66
CA ALA A 34 -17.64 1.14 2.00
C ALA A 34 -18.91 1.45 1.18
N THR A 35 -19.78 2.30 1.71
CA THR A 35 -20.99 2.74 1.01
C THR A 35 -20.66 3.58 -0.22
N ALA A 36 -19.71 4.51 -0.10
CA ALA A 36 -19.24 5.30 -1.24
C ALA A 36 -18.58 4.41 -2.32
N MET A 37 -17.80 3.41 -1.90
CA MET A 37 -17.23 2.41 -2.81
C MET A 37 -18.32 1.63 -3.55
N LYS A 38 -19.28 1.03 -2.82
CA LYS A 38 -20.38 0.28 -3.43
C LYS A 38 -21.18 1.13 -4.41
N GLY A 39 -21.52 2.37 -4.05
CA GLY A 39 -22.21 3.31 -4.96
C GLY A 39 -21.43 3.54 -6.25
N THR A 40 -20.14 3.85 -6.14
CA THR A 40 -19.26 4.05 -7.31
C THR A 40 -19.16 2.80 -8.17
N LEU A 41 -19.07 1.60 -7.58
CA LEU A 41 -19.02 0.33 -8.32
C LEU A 41 -20.33 0.02 -9.05
N ILE A 42 -21.48 0.36 -8.45
CA ILE A 42 -22.81 0.21 -9.07
C ILE A 42 -22.94 1.19 -10.24
N ASP A 43 -22.55 2.45 -10.06
CA ASP A 43 -22.62 3.48 -11.10
C ASP A 43 -21.80 3.10 -12.35
N TRP A 44 -20.68 2.40 -12.15
CA TRP A 44 -19.86 1.85 -13.22
C TRP A 44 -20.34 0.49 -13.76
N GLY A 45 -21.33 -0.14 -13.12
CA GLY A 45 -21.85 -1.45 -13.50
C GLY A 45 -20.87 -2.60 -13.27
N ILE A 46 -19.93 -2.44 -12.34
CA ILE A 46 -18.87 -3.42 -12.06
C ILE A 46 -18.95 -4.07 -10.67
N SER A 47 -20.01 -3.78 -9.90
CA SER A 47 -20.19 -4.31 -8.56
C SER A 47 -20.04 -5.83 -8.50
N GLU A 48 -20.48 -6.57 -9.51
CA GLU A 48 -20.41 -8.04 -9.53
C GLU A 48 -19.02 -8.59 -9.90
N TYR A 49 -18.08 -7.77 -10.39
CA TYR A 49 -16.80 -8.23 -10.91
C TYR A 49 -15.59 -7.97 -9.99
N VAL A 50 -15.76 -7.22 -8.90
CA VAL A 50 -14.65 -6.95 -7.97
C VAL A 50 -14.30 -8.20 -7.18
N GLN A 51 -13.07 -8.70 -7.32
CA GLN A 51 -12.63 -9.92 -6.62
C GLN A 51 -11.63 -9.63 -5.50
N ALA A 52 -11.01 -8.45 -5.52
CA ALA A 52 -9.95 -8.09 -4.61
C ALA A 52 -10.03 -6.60 -4.26
N LEU A 53 -9.56 -6.26 -3.06
CA LEU A 53 -9.47 -4.89 -2.57
C LEU A 53 -8.03 -4.61 -2.14
N CYS A 54 -7.43 -3.56 -2.70
CA CYS A 54 -6.13 -3.07 -2.26
C CYS A 54 -6.31 -1.78 -1.45
N CYS A 55 -5.79 -1.74 -0.22
CA CYS A 55 -5.87 -0.55 0.64
C CYS A 55 -4.72 -0.51 1.66
N ASP A 56 -4.44 0.68 2.20
CA ASP A 56 -3.46 0.85 3.27
C ASP A 56 -3.88 0.12 4.55
N THR A 57 -2.91 -0.36 5.34
CA THR A 57 -3.12 -1.15 6.56
C THR A 57 -3.51 -0.34 7.80
N ALA A 58 -4.17 0.80 7.59
CA ALA A 58 -4.69 1.58 8.70
C ALA A 58 -5.96 0.94 9.28
N SER A 59 -6.18 1.10 10.59
CA SER A 59 -7.37 0.60 11.28
C SER A 59 -8.71 0.99 10.62
N PRO A 60 -8.91 2.22 10.09
CA PRO A 60 -10.14 2.55 9.37
C PRO A 60 -10.39 1.70 8.10
N ASN A 61 -9.34 1.14 7.49
CA ASN A 61 -9.44 0.38 6.25
C ASN A 61 -9.54 -1.14 6.53
N LEU A 62 -8.69 -1.67 7.41
CA LEU A 62 -8.53 -3.10 7.70
C LEU A 62 -8.93 -3.51 9.13
N GLY A 63 -9.44 -2.57 9.94
CA GLY A 63 -9.82 -2.84 11.32
C GLY A 63 -10.83 -3.98 11.41
N CYS A 64 -10.59 -4.90 12.35
CA CYS A 64 -11.50 -6.03 12.59
C CYS A 64 -12.92 -5.50 12.87
N LEU A 65 -13.91 -6.00 12.12
CA LEU A 65 -15.37 -5.69 12.22
C LEU A 65 -15.84 -4.29 11.75
N ASN A 66 -14.96 -3.29 11.72
CA ASN A 66 -15.34 -1.90 11.42
C ASN A 66 -14.52 -1.26 10.30
N GLY A 67 -13.56 -1.98 9.73
CA GLY A 67 -12.77 -1.52 8.60
C GLY A 67 -13.61 -1.41 7.33
N ALA A 68 -13.26 -0.47 6.46
CA ALA A 68 -13.92 -0.29 5.17
C ALA A 68 -13.93 -1.57 4.31
N ALA A 69 -12.89 -2.41 4.41
CA ALA A 69 -12.81 -3.69 3.68
C ALA A 69 -13.88 -4.69 4.13
N ASP A 70 -13.97 -4.99 5.43
CA ASP A 70 -15.00 -5.88 6.01
C ASP A 70 -16.42 -5.35 5.74
N GLN A 71 -16.63 -4.05 5.86
CA GLN A 71 -17.93 -3.43 5.57
C GLN A 71 -18.28 -3.53 4.08
N LEU A 72 -17.31 -3.41 3.18
CA LEU A 72 -17.55 -3.56 1.74
C LEU A 72 -17.94 -5.00 1.38
N GLU A 73 -17.27 -6.00 1.95
CA GLU A 73 -17.64 -7.42 1.77
C GLU A 73 -19.07 -7.69 2.22
N ARG A 74 -19.46 -7.20 3.39
CA ARG A 74 -20.84 -7.30 3.90
C ARG A 74 -21.84 -6.63 2.97
N LEU A 75 -21.51 -5.46 2.45
CA LEU A 75 -22.38 -4.72 1.54
C LEU A 75 -22.49 -5.37 0.16
N LEU A 76 -21.46 -6.08 -0.31
CA LEU A 76 -21.46 -6.83 -1.57
C LEU A 76 -21.93 -8.28 -1.38
N GLU A 77 -22.16 -8.71 -0.14
CA GLU A 77 -22.57 -10.08 0.23
C GLU A 77 -21.63 -11.16 -0.32
N ARG A 78 -20.33 -10.88 -0.32
CA ARG A 78 -19.29 -11.81 -0.81
C ARG A 78 -17.93 -11.55 -0.20
N ASP A 79 -17.10 -12.58 -0.23
CA ASP A 79 -15.70 -12.49 0.18
C ASP A 79 -14.85 -11.82 -0.92
N LEU A 80 -13.95 -10.95 -0.53
CA LEU A 80 -12.97 -10.28 -1.36
C LEU A 80 -11.56 -10.70 -0.93
N LEU A 81 -10.65 -10.84 -1.89
CA LEU A 81 -9.24 -10.99 -1.57
C LEU A 81 -8.66 -9.66 -1.08
N TRP A 82 -8.27 -9.58 0.18
CA TRP A 82 -7.63 -8.38 0.73
C TRP A 82 -6.15 -8.35 0.34
N LEU A 83 -5.77 -7.30 -0.38
CA LEU A 83 -4.42 -7.03 -0.83
C LEU A 83 -3.89 -5.82 -0.05
N PRO A 84 -3.44 -5.99 1.20
CA PRO A 84 -2.88 -4.88 1.95
C PRO A 84 -1.74 -4.22 1.17
N CYS A 85 -1.67 -2.89 1.25
CA CYS A 85 -0.78 -2.09 0.42
C CYS A 85 0.65 -2.63 0.42
N ARG A 86 1.18 -2.94 -0.78
CA ARG A 86 2.54 -3.47 -0.95
C ARG A 86 3.60 -2.53 -0.37
N HIS A 87 3.37 -1.21 -0.41
CA HIS A 87 4.27 -0.27 0.24
C HIS A 87 4.39 -0.55 1.73
N HIS A 88 3.28 -0.81 2.41
CA HIS A 88 3.31 -1.14 3.83
C HIS A 88 3.98 -2.49 4.10
N ILE A 89 3.73 -3.51 3.28
CA ILE A 89 4.43 -4.80 3.42
C ILE A 89 5.94 -4.60 3.24
N LEU A 90 6.36 -3.86 2.22
CA LEU A 90 7.77 -3.57 1.98
C LEU A 90 8.36 -2.74 3.12
N GLU A 91 7.62 -1.76 3.66
CA GLU A 91 8.02 -0.99 4.82
C GLU A 91 8.21 -1.88 6.05
N LEU A 92 7.31 -2.84 6.31
CA LEU A 92 7.45 -3.79 7.42
C LEU A 92 8.67 -4.69 7.25
N VAL A 93 8.91 -5.20 6.04
CA VAL A 93 10.09 -6.03 5.73
C VAL A 93 11.38 -5.23 5.88
N LEU A 94 11.41 -4.01 5.34
CA LEU A 94 12.55 -3.09 5.46
C LEU A 94 12.78 -2.72 6.92
N ARG A 95 11.72 -2.42 7.67
CA ARG A 95 11.77 -2.14 9.09
C ARG A 95 12.33 -3.33 9.86
N GLY A 96 11.85 -4.55 9.61
CA GLY A 96 12.35 -5.75 10.26
C GLY A 96 13.82 -6.02 9.95
N ALA A 97 14.22 -5.87 8.68
CA ALA A 97 15.62 -5.97 8.27
C ALA A 97 16.47 -4.90 8.97
N PHE A 98 15.97 -3.66 9.02
CA PHE A 98 16.64 -2.54 9.67
C PHE A 98 16.78 -2.77 11.17
N GLU A 99 15.72 -3.14 11.88
CA GLU A 99 15.74 -3.42 13.33
C GLU A 99 16.62 -4.65 13.66
N THR A 100 16.71 -5.64 12.78
CA THR A 100 17.57 -6.82 12.94
C THR A 100 19.05 -6.49 12.77
N VAL A 101 19.38 -5.72 11.73
CA VAL A 101 20.77 -5.32 11.45
C VAL A 101 21.22 -4.19 12.38
N PHE A 102 20.28 -3.36 12.83
CA PHE A 102 20.51 -2.18 13.67
C PHE A 102 19.61 -2.20 14.93
N PRO A 103 19.86 -3.13 15.88
CA PRO A 103 19.08 -3.21 17.10
C PRO A 103 19.35 -1.98 18.00
N GLY A 104 18.35 -1.12 18.11
CA GLY A 104 18.38 0.11 18.91
C GLY A 104 18.87 1.32 18.14
N THR A 105 18.04 2.35 18.01
CA THR A 105 18.41 3.62 17.38
C THR A 105 19.31 4.45 18.31
N THR A 106 20.62 4.26 18.22
CA THR A 106 21.59 5.23 18.74
C THR A 106 21.83 6.37 17.75
N ALA A 107 22.29 7.54 18.22
CA ALA A 107 22.49 8.74 17.42
C ALA A 107 23.41 8.56 16.18
N GLN A 108 24.17 7.46 16.13
CA GLN A 108 25.08 7.12 15.03
C GLN A 108 24.32 6.75 13.74
N TYR A 109 23.08 6.26 13.83
CA TYR A 109 22.27 5.88 12.67
C TYR A 109 21.58 7.09 12.01
N VAL A 110 21.29 8.15 12.79
CA VAL A 110 20.89 9.46 12.25
C VAL A 110 21.96 10.00 11.32
N ALA A 111 23.24 9.70 11.56
CA ALA A 111 24.33 10.11 10.67
C ALA A 111 24.30 9.38 9.32
N MET A 112 23.87 8.12 9.25
CA MET A 112 23.69 7.41 7.97
C MET A 112 22.59 8.07 7.13
N PHE A 113 21.41 8.30 7.72
CA PHE A 113 20.32 8.98 7.03
C PHE A 113 20.66 10.43 6.69
N LYS A 114 21.39 11.13 7.56
CA LYS A 114 21.88 12.48 7.30
C LYS A 114 22.87 12.50 6.14
N ARG A 115 23.85 11.59 6.09
CA ARG A 115 24.77 11.45 4.95
C ARG A 115 24.03 11.18 3.64
N PHE A 116 23.00 10.32 3.68
CA PHE A 116 22.17 10.07 2.52
C PHE A 116 21.37 11.31 2.09
N SER A 117 20.77 12.01 3.05
CA SER A 117 20.07 13.28 2.82
C SER A 117 20.99 14.35 2.23
N ASP A 118 22.20 14.48 2.76
CA ASP A 118 23.19 15.46 2.31
C ASP A 118 23.65 15.15 0.88
N ALA A 119 23.81 13.88 0.54
CA ALA A 119 24.17 13.43 -0.82
C ALA A 119 22.99 13.42 -1.81
N TRP A 120 21.76 13.66 -1.35
CA TRP A 120 20.55 13.47 -2.17
C TRP A 120 20.52 14.35 -3.42
N SER A 121 21.03 15.59 -3.34
CA SER A 121 21.13 16.48 -4.49
C SER A 121 22.01 15.92 -5.59
N ASP A 122 23.09 15.22 -5.20
CA ASP A 122 24.18 14.80 -6.06
C ASP A 122 23.93 13.42 -6.70
N LEU A 123 22.95 12.68 -6.17
CA LEU A 123 22.50 11.42 -6.79
C LEU A 123 21.87 11.67 -8.15
N ASP A 124 22.31 10.91 -9.15
CA ASP A 124 21.67 10.82 -10.46
C ASP A 124 20.30 10.14 -10.32
N LYS A 125 19.25 10.93 -10.55
CA LYS A 125 17.85 10.49 -10.45
C LYS A 125 17.27 10.15 -11.82
N SER A 126 18.05 10.23 -12.89
CA SER A 126 17.61 9.91 -14.25
C SER A 126 17.74 8.43 -14.58
N ASN A 127 18.55 7.70 -13.80
CA ASN A 127 18.87 6.30 -14.05
C ASN A 127 18.70 5.47 -12.76
N PHE A 128 17.49 4.98 -12.53
CA PHE A 128 17.21 4.04 -11.44
C PHE A 128 17.29 2.60 -11.96
N ARG A 129 18.03 1.76 -11.24
CA ARG A 129 18.00 0.31 -11.42
C ARG A 129 17.46 -0.33 -10.15
N ILE A 130 16.74 -1.43 -10.32
CA ILE A 130 16.28 -2.21 -9.18
C ILE A 130 17.54 -2.79 -8.53
N GLY A 131 17.74 -2.56 -7.22
CA GLY A 131 18.95 -3.03 -6.54
C GLY A 131 19.17 -4.55 -6.63
N ILE A 132 18.13 -5.34 -6.89
CA ILE A 132 18.23 -6.79 -7.12
C ILE A 132 18.93 -7.12 -8.46
N GLU A 133 18.93 -6.20 -9.42
CA GLU A 133 19.63 -6.35 -10.71
C GLU A 133 21.12 -6.01 -10.59
N ASP A 134 21.55 -5.38 -9.50
CA ASP A 134 22.95 -5.10 -9.23
C ASP A 134 23.69 -6.41 -8.89
N GLU A 135 24.87 -6.60 -9.47
CA GLU A 135 25.60 -7.88 -9.40
C GLU A 135 26.07 -8.18 -7.97
N ASP A 136 26.52 -7.15 -7.24
CA ASP A 136 26.98 -7.29 -5.86
C ASP A 136 25.82 -7.57 -4.92
N VAL A 137 24.73 -6.80 -5.04
CA VAL A 137 23.52 -7.00 -4.22
C VAL A 137 22.90 -8.36 -4.51
N SER A 138 22.75 -8.74 -5.79
CA SER A 138 22.17 -10.02 -6.17
C SER A 138 22.97 -11.21 -5.64
N THR A 139 24.31 -11.12 -5.63
CA THR A 139 25.18 -12.19 -5.10
C THR A 139 24.97 -12.41 -3.60
N HIS A 140 24.73 -11.34 -2.83
CA HIS A 140 24.42 -11.44 -1.40
C HIS A 140 22.98 -11.91 -1.12
N LEU A 141 22.05 -11.67 -2.05
CA LEU A 141 20.65 -12.11 -1.94
C LEU A 141 20.41 -13.54 -2.45
N ARG A 142 21.21 -14.04 -3.40
CA ARG A 142 21.03 -15.35 -4.07
C ARG A 142 20.89 -16.53 -3.09
N ASN A 143 21.53 -16.49 -1.93
CA ASN A 143 21.45 -17.55 -0.92
C ASN A 143 20.16 -17.53 -0.06
N LYS A 144 19.20 -16.63 -0.31
CA LYS A 144 17.93 -16.56 0.44
C LYS A 144 16.66 -16.49 -0.43
N VAL A 145 16.80 -16.39 -1.75
CA VAL A 145 15.65 -16.25 -2.68
C VAL A 145 14.92 -17.57 -2.91
N GLU A 146 15.56 -18.73 -2.75
CA GLU A 146 14.90 -20.03 -2.92
C GLU A 146 13.81 -20.33 -1.87
N VAL A 147 13.83 -19.63 -0.74
CA VAL A 147 12.83 -19.80 0.35
C VAL A 147 11.53 -19.04 0.07
N ILE A 148 11.53 -18.07 -0.84
CA ILE A 148 10.38 -17.17 -1.09
C ILE A 148 9.53 -17.62 -2.30
N LYS A 149 9.94 -18.71 -2.99
CA LYS A 149 9.23 -19.26 -4.17
C LYS A 149 8.35 -20.48 -3.87
N GLN A 150 8.06 -20.79 -2.60
CA GLN A 150 7.04 -21.76 -2.20
C GLN A 150 5.81 -21.03 -1.69
#